data_AF-A0A538KCP0-F1
#
_entry.id   AF-A0A538KCP0-F1
#
_cell.length_a   1.000
_cell.length_b   1.000
_cell.length_c   1.000
_cell.angle_alpha   90.00
_cell.angle_beta   90.00
_cell.angle_gamma   90.00
#
_symmetry.space_group_name_H-M   'P 1'
#
loop_
_entity.id
_entity.type
_entity.pdbx_description
1 polymer ?
#
loop_
_entity_poly.entity_id
_entity_poly.type
_entity_poly.pdbx_seq_one_letter_code
_entity_poly.pdbx_strand_id
1 'polypeptide(L)'
;MAETTDAPMAGVRRAVAGAALALAFLTVAPLPVRERPEGIGAAAAWFPAVGALVGLVAAGVRVAADPTLGAGVAAVLATAVMVALTGALHQDGLADCADGLGVRGDRARR
;
A
#
# COMPACT_ATOMS: atom_id res chain seq x y z
N MET A 1 -39.16 7.76 -18.98
CA MET A 1 -37.99 7.61 -19.87
C MET A 1 -36.89 8.59 -19.42
N ALA A 2 -36.36 8.37 -18.21
CA ALA A 2 -35.39 9.26 -17.55
C ALA A 2 -34.41 8.43 -16.69
N GLU A 3 -33.80 7.40 -17.27
CA GLU A 3 -33.05 6.38 -16.50
C GLU A 3 -31.58 6.21 -16.94
N THR A 4 -31.10 6.93 -17.97
CA THR A 4 -29.78 6.69 -18.56
C THR A 4 -28.69 7.72 -18.21
N THR A 5 -29.02 8.82 -17.52
CA THR A 5 -28.05 9.91 -17.29
C THR A 5 -27.10 9.67 -16.11
N ASP A 6 -27.47 8.83 -15.11
CA ASP A 6 -26.66 8.63 -13.89
C ASP A 6 -25.63 7.48 -13.99
N ALA A 7 -25.76 6.59 -14.98
CA ALA A 7 -24.87 5.45 -15.17
C ALA A 7 -23.36 5.81 -15.25
N PRO A 8 -22.92 6.82 -16.03
CA PRO A 8 -21.50 7.16 -16.11
C PRO A 8 -20.95 7.74 -14.79
N MET A 9 -21.74 8.55 -14.09
CA MET A 9 -21.36 9.12 -12.79
C MET A 9 -21.31 8.07 -11.69
N ALA A 10 -22.16 7.06 -11.75
CA ALA A 10 -22.09 5.91 -10.85
C ALA A 10 -20.78 5.13 -11.00
N GLY A 11 -20.31 4.93 -12.24
CA GLY A 11 -19.03 4.25 -12.53
C GLY A 11 -17.82 5.02 -12.01
N VAL A 12 -17.76 6.34 -12.26
CA VAL A 12 -16.68 7.21 -11.79
C VAL A 12 -16.62 7.23 -10.26
N ARG A 13 -17.78 7.34 -9.58
CA ARG A 13 -17.83 7.33 -8.11
C ARG A 13 -17.29 6.03 -7.52
N ARG A 14 -17.59 4.88 -8.13
CA ARG A 14 -17.04 3.58 -7.71
C ARG A 14 -15.53 3.49 -7.91
N ALA A 15 -15.02 3.99 -9.04
CA ALA A 15 -13.59 4.04 -9.31
C ALA A 15 -12.84 4.91 -8.28
N VAL A 16 -13.36 6.12 -8.02
CA VAL A 16 -12.77 7.05 -7.02
C VAL A 16 -12.81 6.43 -5.62
N ALA A 17 -13.92 5.82 -5.23
CA ALA A 17 -14.04 5.20 -3.92
C ALA A 17 -13.11 3.99 -3.77
N GLY A 18 -12.99 3.15 -4.80
CA GLY A 18 -12.02 2.05 -4.84
C GLY A 18 -10.57 2.52 -4.76
N ALA A 19 -10.20 3.58 -5.47
CA ALA A 19 -8.86 4.17 -5.38
C ALA A 19 -8.58 4.76 -3.98
N ALA A 20 -9.56 5.46 -3.39
CA ALA A 20 -9.45 6.01 -2.04
C ALA A 20 -9.31 4.89 -0.99
N LEU A 21 -10.08 3.80 -1.12
CA LEU A 21 -9.99 2.64 -0.25
C LEU A 21 -8.65 1.92 -0.40
N ALA A 22 -8.13 1.77 -1.62
CA ALA A 22 -6.79 1.22 -1.85
C ALA A 22 -5.68 2.07 -1.23
N LEU A 23 -5.77 3.41 -1.35
CA LEU A 23 -4.84 4.33 -0.71
C LEU A 23 -4.90 4.22 0.81
N ALA A 24 -6.10 4.19 1.40
CA ALA A 24 -6.28 4.06 2.85
C ALA A 24 -5.84 2.69 3.39
N PHE A 25 -5.92 1.64 2.58
CA PHE A 25 -5.46 0.31 2.96
C PHE A 25 -3.93 0.17 2.87
N LEU A 26 -3.32 0.67 1.80
CA LEU A 26 -1.88 0.52 1.54
C LEU A 26 -1.02 1.61 2.21
N THR A 27 -1.63 2.69 2.73
CA THR A 27 -0.90 3.81 3.35
C THR A 27 -1.52 4.24 4.67
N VAL A 28 -0.73 4.91 5.52
CA VAL A 28 -1.22 5.50 6.78
C VAL A 28 -1.86 6.87 6.61
N ALA A 29 -2.10 7.30 5.36
CA ALA A 29 -2.68 8.61 5.08
C ALA A 29 -4.10 8.72 5.66
N PRO A 30 -4.45 9.80 6.39
CA PRO A 30 -5.77 9.98 6.98
C PRO A 30 -6.79 10.39 5.91
N LEU A 31 -7.24 9.43 5.11
CA LEU A 31 -8.22 9.64 4.05
C LEU A 31 -9.65 9.42 4.58
N PRO A 32 -10.62 10.28 4.21
CA PRO A 32 -12.01 10.15 4.65
C PRO A 32 -12.74 9.06 3.83
N VAL A 33 -12.33 7.81 4.01
CA VAL A 33 -12.95 6.64 3.36
C VAL A 33 -14.14 6.16 4.18
N ARG A 34 -15.33 6.17 3.58
CA ARG A 34 -16.59 5.73 4.21
C ARG A 34 -16.99 4.30 3.83
N GLU A 35 -16.24 3.66 2.93
CA GLU A 35 -16.53 2.31 2.45
C GLU A 35 -16.11 1.24 3.45
N ARG A 36 -16.86 0.14 3.51
CA ARG A 36 -16.62 -0.97 4.43
C ARG A 36 -15.46 -1.87 3.93
N PRO A 37 -14.78 -2.61 4.83
CA PRO A 37 -13.69 -3.53 4.47
C PRO A 37 -14.07 -4.57 3.42
N GLU A 38 -15.36 -4.90 3.28
CA GLU A 38 -15.87 -5.82 2.26
C GLU A 38 -15.57 -5.35 0.81
N GLY A 39 -15.34 -4.05 0.60
CA GLY A 39 -14.98 -3.47 -0.70
C GLY A 39 -13.52 -3.62 -1.11
N ILE A 40 -12.63 -4.07 -0.22
CA ILE A 40 -11.18 -4.13 -0.47
C ILE A 40 -10.84 -5.04 -1.65
N GLY A 41 -11.56 -6.16 -1.82
CA GLY A 41 -11.34 -7.07 -2.95
C GLY A 41 -11.55 -6.40 -4.32
N ALA A 42 -12.53 -5.50 -4.43
CA ALA A 42 -12.73 -4.71 -5.64
C ALA A 42 -11.70 -3.57 -5.78
N ALA A 43 -11.27 -3.00 -4.65
CA ALA A 43 -10.22 -1.98 -4.61
C ALA A 43 -8.82 -2.54 -4.97
N ALA A 44 -8.60 -3.85 -4.89
CA ALA A 44 -7.33 -4.50 -5.22
C ALA A 44 -6.83 -4.19 -6.64
N ALA A 45 -7.75 -3.91 -7.59
CA ALA A 45 -7.39 -3.46 -8.94
C ALA A 45 -6.58 -2.14 -8.96
N TRP A 46 -6.68 -1.33 -7.90
CA TRP A 46 -5.95 -0.08 -7.73
C TRP A 46 -4.62 -0.25 -7.00
N PHE A 47 -4.33 -1.42 -6.41
CA PHE A 47 -3.11 -1.65 -5.65
C PHE A 47 -1.83 -1.41 -6.46
N PRO A 48 -1.73 -1.84 -7.74
CA PRO A 48 -0.54 -1.55 -8.56
C PRO A 48 -0.32 -0.05 -8.76
N ALA A 49 -1.38 0.74 -8.94
CA ALA A 49 -1.28 2.18 -9.12
C ALA A 49 -0.82 2.89 -7.83
N VAL A 50 -1.38 2.50 -6.69
CA VAL A 50 -0.96 3.02 -5.37
C VAL A 50 0.47 2.59 -5.05
N GLY A 51 0.83 1.34 -5.33
CA GLY A 51 2.19 0.83 -5.18
C GLY A 51 3.20 1.58 -6.06
N ALA A 52 2.84 1.90 -7.30
CA ALA A 52 3.66 2.73 -8.19
C ALA A 52 3.85 4.14 -7.63
N LEU A 53 2.80 4.75 -7.06
CA LEU A 53 2.89 6.06 -6.41
C LEU A 53 3.88 6.04 -5.22
N VAL A 54 3.74 5.06 -4.32
CA VAL A 54 4.67 4.89 -3.18
C VAL A 54 6.10 4.64 -3.68
N GLY A 55 6.25 3.77 -4.69
CA GLY A 55 7.54 3.47 -5.31
C GLY A 55 8.20 4.69 -5.95
N LEU A 56 7.44 5.57 -6.60
CA LEU A 56 7.95 6.82 -7.16
C LEU A 56 8.47 7.77 -6.08
N VAL A 57 7.77 7.87 -4.95
CA VAL A 57 8.24 8.69 -3.82
C VAL A 57 9.55 8.13 -3.26
N ALA A 58 9.62 6.81 -3.04
CA ALA A 58 10.84 6.16 -2.56
C ALA A 58 12.01 6.28 -3.55
N ALA A 59 11.74 6.15 -4.86
CA ALA A 59 12.72 6.33 -5.91
C ALA A 59 13.23 7.77 -5.97
N GLY A 60 12.35 8.77 -5.81
CA GLY A 60 12.74 10.18 -5.72
C GLY A 60 13.71 10.44 -4.56
N VAL A 61 13.44 9.86 -3.39
CA VAL A 61 14.33 9.94 -2.22
C VAL A 61 15.68 9.27 -2.49
N ARG A 62 15.67 8.07 -3.08
CA ARG A 62 16.90 7.36 -3.49
C ARG A 62 17.74 8.21 -4.42
N VAL A 63 17.15 8.72 -5.51
CA VAL A 63 17.85 9.50 -6.54
C VAL A 63 18.41 10.81 -5.97
N ALA A 64 17.69 11.46 -5.06
CA ALA A 64 18.15 12.69 -4.43
C ALA A 64 19.29 12.45 -3.41
N ALA A 65 19.25 11.34 -2.67
CA ALA A 65 20.21 11.03 -1.62
C ALA A 65 21.49 10.33 -2.13
N ASP A 66 21.40 9.57 -3.23
CA ASP A 66 22.52 8.75 -3.74
C ASP A 66 23.81 9.55 -4.02
N PRO A 67 23.76 10.74 -4.67
CA PRO A 67 24.98 11.49 -5.00
C PRO A 67 25.76 12.01 -3.79
N THR A 68 25.08 12.19 -2.64
CA THR A 68 25.67 12.83 -1.45
C THR A 68 25.92 11.86 -0.30
N LEU A 69 25.07 10.85 -0.15
CA LEU A 69 25.11 9.90 0.97
C LEU A 69 25.58 8.49 0.55
N GLY A 70 25.67 8.24 -0.76
CA GLY A 70 26.04 6.94 -1.31
C GLY A 70 24.92 5.91 -1.28
N ALA A 71 25.13 4.81 -2.01
CA ALA A 71 24.10 3.83 -2.32
C ALA A 71 23.44 3.16 -1.11
N GLY A 72 24.24 2.81 -0.09
CA GLY A 72 23.74 2.14 1.10
C GLY A 72 22.77 3.01 1.91
N VAL A 73 23.18 4.24 2.23
CA VAL A 73 22.36 5.17 3.03
C VAL A 73 21.11 5.58 2.26
N ALA A 74 21.25 5.88 0.96
CA ALA A 74 20.11 6.24 0.14
C ALA A 74 19.09 5.09 -0.02
N ALA A 75 19.53 3.82 -0.05
CA ALA A 75 18.63 2.67 -0.03
C ALA A 75 17.88 2.53 1.31
N VAL A 76 18.56 2.75 2.43
CA VAL A 76 17.93 2.75 3.77
C VAL A 76 16.90 3.87 3.87
N LEU A 77 17.22 5.09 3.41
CA LEU A 77 16.28 6.22 3.42
C LEU A 77 15.05 5.96 2.55
N ALA A 78 15.23 5.43 1.33
CA ALA A 78 14.11 5.05 0.47
C ALA A 78 13.21 4.00 1.14
N THR A 79 13.81 3.01 1.81
CA THR A 79 13.08 1.97 2.56
C THR A 79 12.35 2.56 3.77
N ALA A 80 12.99 3.45 4.53
CA ALA A 80 12.38 4.13 5.67
C ALA A 80 11.18 4.98 5.24
N VAL A 81 11.24 5.62 4.07
CA VAL A 81 10.11 6.37 3.51
C VAL A 81 8.96 5.42 3.12
N MET A 82 9.25 4.28 2.51
CA MET A 82 8.21 3.26 2.27
C MET A 82 7.55 2.79 3.58
N VAL A 83 8.34 2.52 4.63
CA VAL A 83 7.84 2.16 5.96
C VAL A 83 6.93 3.25 6.51
N ALA A 84 7.39 4.51 6.51
CA ALA A 84 6.64 5.63 7.05
C ALA A 84 5.33 5.89 6.31
N LEU A 85 5.31 5.73 4.99
CA LEU A 85 4.10 5.93 4.18
C LEU A 85 3.10 4.77 4.32
N THR A 86 3.58 3.54 4.49
CA THR A 86 2.74 2.33 4.48
C THR A 86 2.44 1.77 5.87
N GLY A 87 3.04 2.32 6.93
CA GLY A 87 2.90 1.80 8.29
C GLY A 87 3.59 0.45 8.49
N ALA A 88 4.64 0.17 7.71
CA ALA A 88 5.39 -1.08 7.72
C ALA A 88 4.62 -2.35 7.29
N LEU A 89 3.46 -2.24 6.62
CA LEU A 89 2.61 -3.39 6.25
C LEU A 89 3.38 -4.51 5.52
N HIS A 90 4.25 -4.14 4.57
CA HIS A 90 5.02 -5.12 3.79
C HIS A 90 6.15 -5.77 4.60
N GLN A 91 6.75 -4.99 5.49
CA GLN A 91 7.86 -5.38 6.34
C GLN A 91 7.38 -6.29 7.47
N ASP A 92 6.18 -6.03 7.99
CA ASP A 92 5.49 -6.89 8.96
C ASP A 92 5.22 -8.27 8.37
N GLY A 93 4.64 -8.33 7.16
CA GLY A 93 4.44 -9.60 6.46
C GLY A 93 5.75 -10.35 6.16
N LEU A 94 6.85 -9.63 5.87
CA LEU A 94 8.17 -10.25 5.72
C LEU A 94 8.68 -10.83 7.05
N ALA A 95 8.51 -10.11 8.16
CA ALA A 95 8.89 -10.55 9.49
C ALA A 95 8.06 -11.77 9.93
N ASP A 96 6.74 -11.73 9.74
CA ASP A 96 5.83 -12.86 9.97
C ASP A 96 6.23 -14.10 9.16
N CYS A 97 6.61 -13.91 7.89
CA CYS A 97 7.11 -15.01 7.06
C CYS A 97 8.43 -15.58 7.62
N ALA A 98 9.35 -14.72 8.05
CA ALA A 98 10.61 -15.14 8.64
C ALA A 98 10.40 -15.91 9.95
N ASP A 99 9.52 -15.42 10.83
CA ASP A 99 9.16 -16.06 12.09
C ASP A 99 8.48 -17.41 11.85
N GLY A 100 7.57 -17.48 10.87
CA GLY A 100 6.91 -18.72 10.46
C GLY A 100 7.88 -19.79 9.96
N LEU A 101 8.92 -19.39 9.21
CA LEU A 101 9.99 -20.28 8.75
C LEU A 101 10.99 -20.63 9.87
N GLY A 102 11.18 -19.73 10.83
CA GLY A 102 12.11 -19.88 11.94
C GLY A 102 11.63 -20.81 13.06
N VAL A 103 10.31 -21.07 13.17
CA VAL A 103 9.81 -21.91 14.27
C VAL A 103 10.23 -23.38 14.11
N ARG A 104 10.90 -23.90 15.14
CA ARG A 104 11.27 -25.32 15.28
C ARG A 104 10.59 -25.90 16.53
N GLY A 105 9.94 -27.07 16.42
CA GLY A 105 9.28 -27.76 17.53
C GLY A 105 8.03 -28.54 17.11
N ASP A 106 7.71 -29.61 17.85
CA ASP A 106 6.57 -30.49 17.56
C ASP A 106 5.22 -29.77 17.80
N ARG A 107 4.25 -30.01 16.92
CA ARG A 107 2.97 -29.29 16.86
C ARG A 107 2.15 -29.44 18.14
N ALA A 108 2.43 -30.49 18.93
CA ALA A 108 1.77 -30.84 20.18
C ALA A 108 2.18 -29.98 21.40
N ARG A 109 3.15 -29.07 21.26
CA ARG A 109 3.57 -28.12 22.33
C ARG A 109 3.31 -26.65 21.97
N ARG A 110 2.48 -26.39 20.96
CA ARG A 110 2.02 -25.04 20.61
C ARG A 110 0.64 -24.79 21.20
#